data_AF-W3RQA6-F1
#
_entry.id   AF-W3RQA6-F1
#
_cell.length_a   1.000
_cell.length_b   1.000
_cell.length_c   1.000
_cell.angle_alpha   90.00
_cell.angle_beta   90.00
_cell.angle_gamma   90.00
#
_symmetry.space_group_name_H-M   'P 1'
#
loop_
_entity.id
_entity.type
_entity.pdbx_description
1 polymer ?
#
loop_
_entity_poly.entity_id
_entity_poly.type
_entity_poly.pdbx_seq_one_letter_code
_entity_poly.pdbx_strand_id
1 'polypeptide(L)'
;MNSVIDPVTMTLKDLPVGFTLTRGDHFAFDYTFAGFAMRALHRVMNTVTANGAGVTPAFGVRPYLRAGYALNAPVTLKRPMGVFRLLPGSLAPSMKNSTLTVYSFKAVQDL
;
A
#
# COMPACT_ATOMS: atom_id res chain seq x y z
N MET A 1 2.49 4.42 -13.60
CA MET A 1 2.07 2.99 -13.54
C MET A 1 3.17 2.12 -12.92
N ASN A 2 2.90 0.87 -12.51
CA ASN A 2 3.92 -0.05 -11.97
C ASN A 2 4.63 -0.88 -13.06
N SER A 3 5.88 -1.28 -12.82
CA SER A 3 6.55 -2.39 -13.50
C SER A 3 7.26 -3.22 -12.44
N VAL A 4 6.92 -4.51 -12.36
CA VAL A 4 7.38 -5.40 -11.29
C VAL A 4 8.54 -6.24 -11.81
N ILE A 5 9.59 -6.36 -11.01
CA ILE A 5 10.79 -7.12 -11.36
C ILE A 5 10.78 -8.46 -10.60
N ASP A 6 10.30 -8.44 -9.35
CA ASP A 6 10.19 -9.59 -8.44
C ASP A 6 9.06 -9.32 -7.39
N PRO A 7 8.49 -10.33 -6.70
CA PRO A 7 7.43 -10.10 -5.69
C PRO A 7 7.85 -9.20 -4.51
N VAL A 8 9.16 -8.94 -4.39
CA VAL A 8 9.79 -8.12 -3.35
C VAL A 8 10.07 -6.69 -3.84
N THR A 9 10.26 -6.48 -5.14
CA THR A 9 10.73 -5.21 -5.71
C THR A 9 9.95 -4.78 -6.93
N MET A 10 9.65 -3.49 -7.02
CA MET A 10 8.99 -2.90 -8.17
C MET A 10 9.57 -1.53 -8.51
N THR A 11 9.23 -1.04 -9.70
CA THR A 11 9.45 0.33 -10.16
C THR A 11 8.10 0.98 -10.47
N LEU A 12 8.02 2.29 -10.27
CA LEU A 12 6.94 3.15 -10.76
C LEU A 12 7.44 4.03 -11.91
N LYS A 13 6.58 4.20 -12.91
CA LYS A 13 6.74 5.13 -14.03
C LYS A 13 5.60 6.15 -14.07
N ASP A 14 5.69 7.10 -15.00
CA ASP A 14 4.72 8.18 -15.19
C ASP A 14 4.61 9.12 -13.97
N LEU A 15 5.71 9.27 -13.23
CA LEU A 15 5.81 10.22 -12.14
C LEU A 15 6.38 11.56 -12.64
N PRO A 16 6.06 12.69 -11.99
CA PRO A 16 6.74 13.95 -12.27
C PRO A 16 8.26 13.78 -12.16
N VAL A 17 9.01 14.45 -13.04
CA VAL A 17 10.47 14.41 -13.00
C VAL A 17 10.97 14.93 -11.65
N GLY A 18 11.89 14.19 -11.01
CA GLY A 18 12.39 14.52 -9.67
C GLY A 18 11.45 14.17 -8.53
N PHE A 19 10.29 13.55 -8.80
CA PHE A 19 9.40 13.08 -7.74
C PHE A 19 10.09 12.04 -6.87
N THR A 20 10.11 12.29 -5.55
CA THR A 20 10.77 11.42 -4.59
C THR A 20 9.74 10.63 -3.80
N LEU A 21 9.83 9.30 -3.88
CA LEU A 21 9.15 8.38 -2.97
C LEU A 21 10.06 8.17 -1.77
N THR A 22 9.55 8.43 -0.58
CA THR A 22 10.31 8.27 0.65
C THR A 22 10.03 6.92 1.29
N ARG A 23 11.01 6.38 2.01
CA ARG A 23 10.79 5.18 2.83
C ARG A 23 9.67 5.46 3.83
N GLY A 24 8.65 4.61 3.84
CA GLY A 24 7.48 4.76 4.70
C GLY A 24 6.24 5.29 3.97
N ASP A 25 6.40 5.83 2.77
CA ASP A 25 5.26 6.23 1.95
C ASP A 25 4.41 5.01 1.59
N HIS A 26 3.10 5.21 1.63
CA HIS A 26 2.14 4.19 1.27
C HIS A 26 1.65 4.39 -0.16
N PHE A 27 1.28 3.29 -0.79
CA PHE A 27 0.63 3.29 -2.09
C PHE A 27 -0.34 2.11 -2.16
N ALA A 28 -1.31 2.20 -3.06
CA ALA A 28 -2.26 1.12 -3.29
C ALA A 28 -2.50 0.94 -4.79
N PHE A 29 -2.76 -0.28 -5.20
CA PHE A 29 -3.20 -0.61 -6.55
C PHE A 29 -4.18 -1.78 -6.47
N ASP A 30 -5.04 -1.87 -7.47
CA ASP A 30 -5.99 -2.97 -7.59
C ASP A 30 -5.33 -4.14 -8.31
N TYR A 31 -5.62 -5.36 -7.86
CA TYR A 31 -5.15 -6.61 -8.45
C TYR A 31 -6.26 -7.65 -8.44
N THR A 32 -6.11 -8.73 -9.21
CA THR A 32 -7.12 -9.79 -9.30
C THR A 32 -6.56 -11.07 -8.73
N PHE A 33 -7.17 -11.60 -7.68
CA PHE A 33 -6.79 -12.89 -7.10
C PHE A 33 -7.99 -13.82 -7.06
N ALA A 34 -7.82 -15.05 -7.56
CA ALA A 34 -8.87 -16.07 -7.64
C ALA A 34 -10.19 -15.58 -8.27
N GLY A 35 -10.12 -14.65 -9.23
CA GLY A 35 -11.30 -14.09 -9.93
C GLY A 35 -11.97 -12.89 -9.23
N PHE A 36 -11.43 -12.44 -8.10
CA PHE A 36 -11.98 -11.30 -7.35
C PHE A 36 -11.04 -10.09 -7.39
N ALA A 37 -11.62 -8.90 -7.47
CA ALA A 37 -10.88 -7.64 -7.36
C ALA A 37 -10.45 -7.42 -5.90
N MET A 38 -9.15 -7.20 -5.72
CA MET A 38 -8.49 -7.03 -4.43
C MET A 38 -7.75 -5.71 -4.42
N ARG A 39 -7.61 -5.12 -3.23
CA ARG A 39 -6.87 -3.89 -3.03
C ARG A 39 -6.05 -3.93 -1.76
N ALA A 40 -4.74 -3.81 -1.93
CA ALA A 40 -3.77 -3.84 -0.86
C ALA A 40 -3.08 -2.49 -0.70
N LEU A 41 -2.88 -2.11 0.56
CA LEU A 41 -1.97 -1.03 0.92
C LEU A 41 -0.56 -1.60 1.02
N HIS A 42 0.37 -0.96 0.34
CA HIS A 42 1.78 -1.29 0.36
C HIS A 42 2.58 -0.08 0.81
N ARG A 43 3.81 -0.35 1.25
CA ARG A 43 4.75 0.63 1.77
C ARG A 43 6.06 0.53 1.04
N VAL A 44 6.60 1.70 0.70
CA VAL A 44 7.91 1.88 0.10
C VAL A 44 9.00 1.62 1.15
N MET A 45 9.97 0.77 0.81
CA MET A 45 11.05 0.40 1.73
C MET A 45 12.37 1.16 1.49
N ASN A 46 12.52 1.82 0.35
CA ASN A 46 13.71 2.58 -0.03
C ASN A 46 13.31 3.96 -0.54
N THR A 47 14.04 5.00 -0.15
CA THR A 47 13.86 6.32 -0.76
C THR A 47 14.40 6.30 -2.19
N VAL A 48 13.56 6.61 -3.18
CA VAL A 48 13.91 6.61 -4.60
C VAL A 48 13.33 7.85 -5.29
N THR A 49 14.07 8.36 -6.28
CA THR A 49 13.68 9.55 -7.05
C THR A 49 13.46 9.17 -8.51
N ALA A 50 12.39 9.67 -9.11
CA ALA A 50 12.08 9.48 -10.52
C ALA A 50 13.10 10.23 -11.40
N ASN A 51 13.62 9.53 -12.41
CA ASN A 51 14.57 10.08 -13.39
C ASN A 51 13.88 11.06 -14.37
N GLY A 52 14.64 11.55 -15.36
CA GLY A 52 14.13 12.46 -16.40
C GLY A 52 13.00 11.90 -17.28
N ALA A 53 12.78 10.58 -17.27
CA ALA A 53 11.66 9.91 -17.94
C ALA A 53 10.48 9.62 -16.99
N GLY A 54 10.52 10.12 -15.75
CA GLY A 54 9.47 9.88 -14.76
C GLY A 54 9.46 8.45 -14.22
N VAL A 55 10.59 7.73 -14.32
CA VAL A 55 10.75 6.33 -13.88
C VAL A 55 11.63 6.26 -12.64
N THR A 56 11.17 5.54 -11.62
CA THR A 56 11.93 5.29 -10.40
C THR A 56 12.84 4.06 -10.56
N PRO A 57 14.01 4.05 -9.93
CA PRO A 57 14.77 2.81 -9.70
C PRO A 57 13.91 1.75 -9.00
N ALA A 58 14.31 0.48 -9.11
CA ALA A 58 13.66 -0.59 -8.36
C ALA A 58 13.77 -0.35 -6.84
N PHE A 59 12.66 -0.53 -6.12
CA PHE A 59 12.60 -0.39 -4.67
C PHE A 59 11.83 -1.53 -4.03
N GLY A 60 12.14 -1.80 -2.75
CA GLY A 60 11.48 -2.84 -1.97
C GLY A 60 10.06 -2.47 -1.55
N VAL A 61 9.17 -3.46 -1.52
CA VAL A 61 7.75 -3.29 -1.20
C VAL A 61 7.33 -4.17 -0.03
N ARG A 62 6.52 -3.62 0.89
CA ARG A 62 5.90 -4.37 2.01
C ARG A 62 4.43 -3.99 2.24
N PRO A 63 3.50 -4.92 2.46
CA PRO A 63 3.63 -6.38 2.30
C PRO A 63 4.05 -6.76 0.88
N TYR A 64 4.57 -7.97 0.68
CA TYR A 64 5.02 -8.42 -0.65
C TYR A 64 3.87 -8.41 -1.66
N LEU A 65 4.22 -8.26 -2.94
CA LEU A 65 3.26 -8.28 -4.04
C LEU A 65 2.70 -9.70 -4.18
N ARG A 66 1.37 -9.84 -4.10
CA ARG A 66 0.70 -11.12 -4.30
C ARG A 66 0.54 -11.44 -5.78
N ALA A 67 0.41 -12.74 -6.08
CA ALA A 67 0.02 -13.19 -7.41
C ALA A 67 -1.27 -12.50 -7.86
N GLY A 68 -1.37 -12.17 -9.15
CA GLY A 68 -2.51 -11.45 -9.70
C GLY A 68 -2.30 -9.94 -9.89
N TYR A 69 -1.12 -9.41 -9.52
CA TYR A 69 -0.74 -8.05 -9.90
C TYR A 69 -0.63 -7.96 -11.43
N ALA A 70 -1.12 -6.86 -11.99
CA ALA A 70 -0.93 -6.53 -13.40
C ALA A 70 0.27 -5.59 -13.56
N LEU A 71 1.06 -5.80 -14.62
CA LEU A 71 2.02 -4.80 -15.09
C LEU A 71 1.25 -3.58 -15.60
N ASN A 72 1.82 -2.40 -15.41
CA ASN A 72 1.23 -1.12 -15.76
C ASN A 72 -0.08 -0.77 -15.04
N ALA A 73 -0.39 -1.44 -13.93
CA ALA A 73 -1.51 -1.08 -13.09
C ALA A 73 -1.39 0.38 -12.60
N PRO A 74 -2.50 1.13 -12.57
CA PRO A 74 -2.52 2.46 -11.99
C PRO A 74 -2.26 2.37 -10.49
N VAL A 75 -1.37 3.23 -10.00
CA VAL A 75 -1.00 3.28 -8.58
C VAL A 75 -1.53 4.55 -7.97
N THR A 76 -2.19 4.41 -6.82
CA THR A 76 -2.66 5.53 -6.00
C THR A 76 -1.61 5.88 -4.95
N LEU A 77 -1.04 7.08 -5.04
CA LEU A 77 -0.07 7.61 -4.06
C LEU A 77 -0.70 8.59 -3.07
N LYS A 78 -1.75 9.32 -3.50
CA LYS A 78 -2.44 10.30 -2.66
C LYS A 78 -3.60 9.62 -1.95
N ARG A 79 -3.57 9.60 -0.61
CA ARG A 79 -4.57 8.93 0.25
C ARG A 79 -4.84 7.48 -0.19
N PRO A 80 -3.80 6.64 -0.27
CA PRO A 80 -3.98 5.24 -0.64
C PRO A 80 -4.82 4.52 0.42
N MET A 81 -5.70 3.64 -0.04
CA MET A 81 -6.59 2.84 0.80
C MET A 81 -6.36 1.36 0.51
N GLY A 82 -6.46 0.53 1.55
CA GLY A 82 -6.47 -0.93 1.45
C GLY A 82 -7.68 -1.50 2.18
N VAL A 83 -8.00 -2.76 1.91
CA VAL A 83 -9.06 -3.48 2.62
C VAL A 83 -8.48 -4.09 3.89
N PHE A 84 -9.16 -3.92 5.02
CA PHE A 84 -8.75 -4.46 6.31
C PHE A 84 -9.93 -5.20 6.95
N ARG A 85 -9.62 -6.30 7.63
CA ARG A 85 -10.55 -7.04 8.48
C ARG A 85 -10.24 -6.75 9.95
N LEU A 86 -11.28 -6.48 10.72
CA LEU A 86 -11.17 -6.37 12.18
C LEU A 86 -10.82 -7.75 12.74
N LEU A 87 -9.83 -7.79 13.63
CA LEU A 87 -9.51 -9.01 14.35
C LEU A 87 -10.66 -9.32 15.31
N PRO A 88 -11.33 -10.48 15.20
CA PRO A 88 -12.45 -10.82 16.08
C PRO A 88 -12.04 -10.74 17.55
N GLY A 89 -12.90 -10.18 18.39
CA GLY A 89 -12.64 -9.99 19.82
C GLY A 89 -11.62 -8.90 20.18
N SER A 90 -11.08 -8.16 19.21
CA SER A 90 -10.09 -7.10 19.49
C SER A 90 -10.70 -5.74 19.88
N LEU A 91 -12.02 -5.59 19.80
CA LEU A 91 -12.71 -4.35 20.15
C LEU A 91 -12.66 -4.17 21.67
N ALA A 92 -11.92 -3.17 22.12
CA ALA A 92 -11.72 -2.85 23.52
C ALA A 92 -12.25 -1.44 23.82
N PRO A 93 -13.46 -1.32 24.39
CA PRO A 93 -13.97 -0.06 24.89
C PRO A 93 -13.31 0.31 26.23
N SER A 94 -12.99 1.60 26.40
CA SER A 94 -12.50 2.15 27.66
C SER A 94 -13.16 3.49 27.91
N MET A 95 -13.77 3.68 29.08
CA MET A 95 -14.22 5.00 29.50
C MET A 95 -13.00 5.86 29.81
N LYS A 96 -12.86 7.00 29.13
CA LYS A 96 -11.80 7.98 29.39
C LYS A 96 -12.25 9.01 30.43
N ASN A 97 -13.54 9.34 30.46
CA ASN A 97 -14.22 10.12 31.50
C ASN A 97 -15.74 9.89 31.42
N SER A 98 -16.53 10.66 32.18
CA SER A 98 -17.99 10.51 32.25
C SER A 98 -18.74 10.75 30.93
N THR A 99 -18.11 11.33 29.90
CA THR A 99 -18.77 11.70 28.63
C THR A 99 -18.07 11.07 27.41
N LEU A 100 -16.89 10.48 27.59
CA LEU A 100 -16.04 10.00 26.50
C LEU A 100 -15.68 8.53 26.71
N THR A 101 -16.14 7.69 25.80
CA THR A 101 -15.69 6.30 25.64
C THR A 101 -14.80 6.19 24.42
N VAL A 102 -13.63 5.60 24.60
CA VAL A 102 -12.66 5.34 23.53
C VAL A 102 -12.75 3.87 23.15
N TYR A 103 -12.86 3.60 21.85
CA TYR A 103 -12.78 2.24 21.31
C TYR A 103 -11.42 2.05 20.66
N SER A 104 -10.74 0.98 21.02
CA SER A 104 -9.52 0.53 20.33
C SER A 104 -9.80 -0.82 19.68
N PHE A 105 -9.15 -1.09 18.55
CA PHE A 105 -9.32 -2.34 17.82
C PHE A 105 -8.00 -2.71 17.13
N LYS A 106 -7.89 -3.99 16.77
CA LYS A 106 -6.81 -4.47 15.91
C LYS A 106 -7.42 -4.81 14.55
N ALA A 107 -6.74 -4.44 13.49
CA ALA A 107 -7.13 -4.78 12.14
C ALA A 107 -5.94 -5.40 11.40
N VAL A 108 -6.23 -6.38 10.54
CA VAL A 108 -5.24 -6.99 9.65
C VAL A 108 -5.65 -6.68 8.21
N GLN A 109 -4.67 -6.38 7.37
CA GLN A 109 -4.95 -6.12 5.96
C GLN A 109 -5.42 -7.41 5.29
N ASP A 110 -6.50 -7.32 4.53
CA ASP A 110 -6.95 -8.41 3.69
C ASP A 110 -6.13 -8.39 2.40
N LEU A 111 -5.40 -9.49 2.18
CA LEU A 111 -4.49 -9.69 1.05
C LEU A 111 -4.96 -10.87 0.21
#